data_AF-A0A7V2QA13-F1
#
_entry.id   AF-A0A7V2QA13-F1
#
_cell.length_a   1.000
_cell.length_b   1.000
_cell.length_c   1.000
_cell.angle_alpha   90.00
_cell.angle_beta   90.00
_cell.angle_gamma   90.00
#
_symmetry.space_group_name_H-M   'P 1'
#
loop_
_entity.id
_entity.type
_entity.pdbx_description
1 polymer ?
#
loop_
_entity_poly.entity_id
_entity_poly.type
_entity_poly.pdbx_seq_one_letter_code
_entity_poly.pdbx_strand_id
1 'polypeptide(L)'
;MAKKQTNKGNRRKAKELEEQGLRAYQAWDMDQAIQYFQKTSRIAPNEPDTFLHLARALARSGNFDQALRALADFMRLEPESPLAERFEQLFASGMDEVEQTLTEKATADGLPIEIIGAAIQMWIEYRITLGREPLIIRKPETWAAALDYTVRKVNLHPVKRKEIAALYGISDGAMRDRHNDLLSVLDVMPCDYRYFTGKENPLDKLVEAAELLEQLEANFQEP
;
A
#
# COMPACT_ATOMS: atom_id res chain seq x y z
N MET A 1 -14.16 -42.00 6.56
CA MET A 1 -13.28 -41.55 5.45
C MET A 1 -13.80 -40.29 4.72
N ALA A 2 -15.11 -40.02 4.69
CA ALA A 2 -15.69 -38.83 4.05
C ALA A 2 -15.19 -37.46 4.60
N LYS A 3 -15.09 -37.27 5.92
CA LYS A 3 -14.59 -36.00 6.53
C LYS A 3 -13.15 -35.62 6.12
N LYS A 4 -12.28 -36.61 5.84
CA LYS A 4 -10.89 -36.37 5.38
C LYS A 4 -10.83 -35.98 3.90
N GLN A 5 -11.74 -36.47 3.06
CA GLN A 5 -11.82 -36.11 1.64
C GLN A 5 -12.41 -34.72 1.42
N THR A 6 -13.46 -34.33 2.16
CA THR A 6 -13.99 -32.96 2.16
C THR A 6 -12.92 -31.94 2.59
N ASN A 7 -12.09 -32.27 3.58
CA ASN A 7 -11.03 -31.37 4.03
C ASN A 7 -9.89 -31.23 2.99
N LYS A 8 -9.51 -32.32 2.31
CA LYS A 8 -8.47 -32.28 1.27
C LYS A 8 -8.94 -31.55 0.00
N GLY A 9 -10.20 -31.74 -0.41
CA GLY A 9 -10.80 -31.03 -1.54
C GLY A 9 -10.92 -29.53 -1.29
N ASN A 10 -11.36 -29.14 -0.09
CA ASN A 10 -11.44 -27.74 0.33
C ASN A 10 -10.05 -27.09 0.39
N ARG A 11 -9.03 -27.80 0.90
CA ARG A 11 -7.66 -27.28 0.94
C ARG A 11 -7.06 -27.05 -0.45
N ARG A 12 -7.31 -27.96 -1.40
CA ARG A 12 -6.85 -27.78 -2.79
C ARG A 12 -7.54 -26.57 -3.43
N LYS A 13 -8.86 -26.47 -3.27
CA LYS A 13 -9.65 -25.35 -3.80
C LYS A 13 -9.24 -24.01 -3.19
N ALA A 14 -8.97 -23.96 -1.89
CA ALA A 14 -8.47 -22.75 -1.22
C ALA A 14 -7.14 -22.29 -1.82
N LYS A 15 -6.20 -23.23 -2.03
CA LYS A 15 -4.91 -22.95 -2.67
C LYS A 15 -5.06 -22.44 -4.10
N GLU A 16 -5.92 -23.07 -4.90
CA GLU A 16 -6.20 -22.63 -6.28
C GLU A 16 -6.78 -21.20 -6.34
N LEU A 17 -7.66 -20.85 -5.39
CA LEU A 17 -8.23 -19.51 -5.27
C LEU A 17 -7.19 -18.49 -4.77
N GLU A 18 -6.35 -18.87 -3.82
CA GLU A 18 -5.25 -18.04 -3.35
C GLU A 18 -4.26 -17.71 -4.47
N GLU A 19 -3.86 -18.70 -5.28
CA GLU A 19 -2.99 -18.49 -6.45
C GLU A 19 -3.63 -17.60 -7.52
N GLN A 20 -4.96 -17.63 -7.67
CA GLN A 20 -5.69 -16.69 -8.54
C GLN A 20 -5.69 -15.28 -7.96
N GLY A 21 -5.94 -15.14 -6.65
CA GLY A 21 -5.88 -13.86 -5.96
C GLY A 21 -4.50 -13.21 -6.02
N LEU A 22 -3.43 -13.99 -5.84
CA LEU A 22 -2.05 -13.50 -5.96
C LEU A 22 -1.72 -13.05 -7.38
N ARG A 23 -2.18 -13.75 -8.42
CA ARG A 23 -2.00 -13.33 -9.81
C ARG A 23 -2.74 -12.04 -10.12
N ALA A 24 -4.00 -11.91 -9.67
CA ALA A 24 -4.75 -10.67 -9.81
C ALA A 24 -4.07 -9.50 -9.07
N TYR A 25 -3.59 -9.75 -7.85
CA TYR A 25 -2.84 -8.76 -7.06
C TYR A 25 -1.56 -8.28 -7.76
N GLN A 26 -0.81 -9.21 -8.37
CA GLN A 26 0.38 -8.88 -9.16
C GLN A 26 0.05 -8.13 -10.45
N ALA A 27 -1.11 -8.39 -11.05
CA ALA A 27 -1.61 -7.71 -12.24
C ALA A 27 -2.28 -6.36 -11.93
N TRP A 28 -2.21 -5.89 -10.69
CA TRP A 28 -2.88 -4.67 -10.21
C TRP A 28 -4.42 -4.70 -10.27
N ASP A 29 -5.03 -5.87 -10.51
CA ASP A 29 -6.49 -6.08 -10.45
C ASP A 29 -6.92 -6.35 -9.00
N MET A 30 -7.03 -5.26 -8.23
CA MET A 30 -7.36 -5.34 -6.80
C MET A 30 -8.76 -5.90 -6.57
N ASP A 31 -9.73 -5.60 -7.44
CA ASP A 31 -11.11 -6.07 -7.31
C ASP A 31 -11.19 -7.60 -7.40
N GLN A 32 -10.53 -8.20 -8.40
CA GLN A 32 -10.46 -9.66 -8.50
C GLN A 32 -9.64 -10.25 -7.36
N ALA A 33 -8.51 -9.63 -6.99
CA ALA A 33 -7.68 -10.11 -5.88
C ALA A 33 -8.49 -10.21 -4.59
N ILE A 34 -9.23 -9.16 -4.23
CA ILE A 34 -10.11 -9.10 -3.06
C ILE A 34 -11.18 -10.20 -3.14
N GLN A 35 -11.84 -10.37 -4.29
CA GLN A 35 -12.86 -11.40 -4.46
C GLN A 35 -12.30 -12.82 -4.25
N TYR A 36 -11.11 -13.10 -4.79
CA TYR A 36 -10.46 -14.39 -4.61
C TYR A 36 -10.06 -14.63 -3.16
N PHE A 37 -9.43 -13.66 -2.48
CA PHE A 37 -9.05 -13.81 -1.09
C PHE A 37 -10.27 -13.93 -0.14
N GLN A 38 -11.36 -13.23 -0.41
CA GLN A 38 -12.63 -13.41 0.31
C GLN A 38 -13.25 -14.80 0.11
N LYS A 39 -13.11 -15.40 -1.08
CA LYS A 39 -13.55 -16.78 -1.32
C LYS A 39 -12.63 -17.76 -0.58
N THR A 40 -11.32 -17.52 -0.56
CA THR A 40 -10.34 -18.32 0.17
C THR A 40 -10.63 -18.28 1.67
N SER A 41 -10.93 -17.12 2.26
CA SER A 41 -11.17 -16.98 3.71
C SER A 41 -12.40 -17.75 4.18
N ARG A 42 -13.42 -17.91 3.32
CA ARG A 42 -14.61 -18.74 3.61
C ARG A 42 -14.31 -20.24 3.61
N ILE A 43 -13.34 -20.69 2.82
CA ILE A 43 -12.99 -22.12 2.69
C ILE A 43 -11.91 -22.51 3.70
N ALA A 44 -10.99 -21.59 4.00
CA ALA A 44 -9.87 -21.78 4.90
C ALA A 44 -9.81 -20.67 5.96
N PRO A 45 -10.78 -20.60 6.90
CA PRO A 45 -10.90 -19.50 7.87
C PRO A 45 -9.82 -19.49 8.96
N ASN A 46 -8.96 -20.51 9.00
CA ASN A 46 -7.89 -20.65 10.00
C ASN A 46 -6.50 -20.49 9.39
N GLU A 47 -6.39 -20.04 8.14
CA GLU A 47 -5.11 -19.79 7.47
C GLU A 47 -4.81 -18.28 7.53
N PRO A 48 -3.83 -17.82 8.35
CA PRO A 48 -3.55 -16.41 8.56
C PRO A 48 -3.20 -15.66 7.26
N ASP A 49 -2.41 -16.29 6.38
CA ASP A 49 -1.96 -15.67 5.12
C ASP A 49 -3.10 -15.23 4.21
N THR A 50 -4.25 -15.92 4.28
CA THR A 50 -5.43 -15.50 3.52
C THR A 50 -5.92 -14.12 3.95
N PHE A 51 -5.93 -13.84 5.25
CA PHE A 51 -6.32 -12.54 5.79
C PHE A 51 -5.26 -11.47 5.54
N LEU A 52 -3.97 -11.84 5.60
CA LEU A 52 -2.89 -10.93 5.23
C LEU A 52 -2.95 -10.53 3.76
N HIS A 53 -3.16 -11.48 2.84
CA HIS A 53 -3.34 -11.22 1.42
C HIS A 53 -4.57 -10.34 1.16
N LEU A 54 -5.69 -10.61 1.83
CA LEU A 54 -6.89 -9.79 1.76
C LEU A 54 -6.62 -8.36 2.23
N ALA A 55 -5.95 -8.18 3.38
CA ALA A 55 -5.60 -6.86 3.90
C ALA A 55 -4.71 -6.06 2.94
N ARG A 56 -3.72 -6.72 2.30
CA ARG A 56 -2.83 -6.10 1.30
C ARG A 56 -3.60 -5.58 0.09
N ALA A 57 -4.50 -6.40 -0.47
CA ALA A 57 -5.31 -6.01 -1.62
C ALA A 57 -6.31 -4.88 -1.27
N LEU A 58 -6.89 -4.93 -0.07
CA LEU A 58 -7.79 -3.89 0.43
C LEU A 58 -7.06 -2.56 0.68
N ALA A 59 -5.86 -2.58 1.26
CA ALA A 59 -5.06 -1.38 1.47
C ALA A 59 -4.68 -0.71 0.14
N ARG A 60 -4.24 -1.50 -0.86
CA ARG A 60 -3.90 -0.98 -2.19
C ARG A 60 -5.08 -0.40 -2.96
N SER A 61 -6.30 -0.86 -2.69
CA SER A 61 -7.53 -0.30 -3.26
C SER A 61 -8.10 0.87 -2.45
N GLY A 62 -7.41 1.32 -1.40
CA GLY A 62 -7.87 2.41 -0.53
C GLY A 62 -8.96 2.00 0.48
N ASN A 63 -9.32 0.72 0.54
CA ASN A 63 -10.35 0.18 1.44
C ASN A 63 -9.80 -0.10 2.85
N PHE A 64 -9.25 0.93 3.51
CA PHE A 64 -8.52 0.79 4.78
C PHE A 64 -9.36 0.20 5.92
N ASP A 65 -10.64 0.57 6.04
CA ASP A 65 -11.53 0.02 7.08
C ASP A 65 -11.64 -1.50 7.00
N GLN A 66 -11.76 -2.03 5.78
CA GLN A 66 -11.83 -3.47 5.56
C GLN A 66 -10.45 -4.11 5.70
N ALA A 67 -9.38 -3.41 5.30
CA ALA A 67 -8.02 -3.89 5.49
C ALA A 67 -7.71 -4.10 6.98
N LEU A 68 -8.05 -3.14 7.84
CA LEU A 68 -7.91 -3.25 9.28
C LEU A 68 -8.71 -4.43 9.85
N ARG A 69 -9.96 -4.65 9.40
CA ARG A 69 -10.72 -5.85 9.82
C ARG A 69 -10.03 -7.16 9.45
N ALA A 70 -9.48 -7.25 8.24
CA ALA A 70 -8.72 -8.42 7.82
C ALA A 70 -7.43 -8.60 8.65
N LEU A 71 -6.74 -7.52 9.01
CA LEU A 71 -5.60 -7.58 9.92
C LEU A 71 -5.99 -8.03 11.33
N ALA A 72 -7.15 -7.61 11.84
CA ALA A 72 -7.65 -8.10 13.12
C ALA A 72 -7.88 -9.62 13.10
N ASP A 73 -8.42 -10.16 12.00
CA ASP A 73 -8.55 -11.60 11.81
C ASP A 73 -7.18 -12.31 11.71
N PHE A 74 -6.20 -11.70 11.03
CA PHE A 74 -4.83 -12.20 10.98
C PHE A 74 -4.21 -12.29 12.38
N MET A 75 -4.27 -11.20 13.16
CA MET A 75 -3.70 -11.12 14.52
C MET A 75 -4.38 -12.10 15.48
N ARG A 76 -5.68 -12.39 15.31
CA ARG A 76 -6.38 -13.42 16.09
C ARG A 76 -5.80 -14.82 15.84
N LEU A 77 -5.28 -15.09 14.64
CA LEU A 77 -4.71 -16.38 14.27
C LEU A 77 -3.20 -16.49 14.55
N GLU A 78 -2.46 -15.38 14.46
CA GLU A 78 -1.02 -15.28 14.77
C GLU A 78 -0.71 -14.18 15.82
N PRO A 79 -1.19 -14.29 17.08
CA PRO A 79 -1.05 -13.22 18.06
C PRO A 79 0.39 -12.99 18.55
N GLU A 80 1.26 -14.00 18.47
CA GLU A 80 2.65 -13.93 18.94
C GLU A 80 3.65 -13.58 17.82
N SER A 81 3.15 -13.20 16.63
CA SER A 81 3.99 -12.86 15.48
C SER A 81 4.47 -11.40 15.57
N PRO A 82 5.72 -11.08 15.18
CA PRO A 82 6.18 -9.68 15.03
C PRO A 82 5.32 -8.86 14.06
N LEU A 83 4.57 -9.53 13.18
CA LEU A 83 3.59 -8.88 12.30
C LEU A 83 2.36 -8.40 13.07
N ALA A 84 1.94 -9.14 14.10
CA ALA A 84 0.84 -8.70 14.95
C ALA A 84 1.21 -7.40 15.66
N GLU A 85 2.39 -7.31 16.28
CA GLU A 85 2.89 -6.07 16.88
C GLU A 85 2.91 -4.91 15.87
N ARG A 86 3.39 -5.15 14.64
CA ARG A 86 3.35 -4.13 13.57
C ARG A 86 1.93 -3.66 13.27
N PHE A 87 0.95 -4.56 13.19
CA PHE A 87 -0.41 -4.21 12.80
C PHE A 87 -1.21 -3.65 13.97
N GLU A 88 -0.96 -4.07 15.21
CA GLU A 88 -1.56 -3.50 16.43
C GLU A 88 -1.33 -1.99 16.51
N GLN A 89 -0.14 -1.54 16.14
CA GLN A 89 0.19 -0.11 16.08
C GLN A 89 -0.69 0.68 15.09
N LEU A 90 -1.33 0.04 14.10
CA LEU A 90 -2.29 0.71 13.20
C LEU A 90 -3.67 0.93 13.84
N PHE A 91 -3.95 0.26 14.96
CA PHE A 91 -5.18 0.45 15.75
C PHE A 91 -4.98 1.41 16.92
N ALA A 92 -3.76 1.88 17.14
CA ALA A 92 -3.47 2.87 18.16
C ALA A 92 -4.20 4.19 17.86
N SER A 93 -4.67 4.86 18.92
CA SER A 93 -5.32 6.17 18.82
C SER A 93 -4.35 7.32 18.51
N GLY A 94 -3.05 7.06 18.54
CA GLY A 94 -2.00 8.07 18.41
C GLY A 94 -1.03 7.73 17.28
N MET A 95 -0.29 8.74 16.84
CA MET A 95 0.74 8.60 15.81
C MET A 95 1.93 7.80 16.30
N ASP A 96 2.52 7.00 15.42
CA ASP A 96 3.84 6.41 15.66
C ASP A 96 4.97 7.47 15.54
N GLU A 97 6.20 7.10 15.90
CA GLU A 97 7.34 8.03 15.86
C GLU A 97 7.64 8.56 14.44
N VAL A 98 7.38 7.76 13.40
CA VAL A 98 7.58 8.17 12.00
C VAL A 98 6.53 9.21 11.62
N GLU A 99 5.27 8.94 11.93
CA GLU A 99 4.13 9.84 11.68
C GLU A 99 4.26 11.16 12.44
N GLN A 100 4.67 11.10 13.71
CA GLN A 100 4.92 12.29 14.53
C GLN A 100 6.05 13.14 13.94
N THR A 101 7.19 12.51 13.61
CA THR A 101 8.35 13.21 13.03
C THR A 101 8.02 13.84 11.69
N LEU A 102 7.33 13.09 10.82
CA LEU A 102 6.85 13.57 9.52
C LEU A 102 5.93 14.77 9.69
N THR A 103 4.92 14.65 10.56
CA THR A 103 3.92 15.71 10.78
C THR A 103 4.58 16.98 11.33
N GLU A 104 5.46 16.86 12.33
CA GLU A 104 6.16 18.00 12.91
C GLU A 104 7.03 18.73 11.87
N LYS A 105 7.90 17.99 11.18
CA LYS A 105 8.87 18.57 10.24
C LYS A 105 8.20 19.12 8.98
N ALA A 106 7.26 18.39 8.40
CA ALA A 106 6.55 18.82 7.20
C ALA A 106 5.65 20.03 7.48
N THR A 107 4.98 20.08 8.64
CA THR A 107 4.19 21.25 9.04
C THR A 107 5.09 22.47 9.26
N ALA A 108 6.23 22.30 9.92
CA ALA A 108 7.19 23.38 10.13
C ALA A 108 7.78 23.92 8.81
N ASP A 109 7.90 23.07 7.79
CA ASP A 109 8.31 23.44 6.42
C ASP A 109 7.14 24.01 5.58
N GLY A 110 5.93 24.11 6.13
CA GLY A 110 4.77 24.70 5.47
C GLY A 110 4.08 23.78 4.45
N LEU A 111 4.27 22.46 4.54
CA LEU A 111 3.58 21.51 3.68
C LEU A 111 2.07 21.50 4.01
N PRO A 112 1.16 21.56 3.01
CA PRO A 112 -0.29 21.49 3.24
C PRO A 112 -0.72 20.21 3.98
N ILE A 113 -1.73 20.34 4.85
CA ILE A 113 -2.21 19.25 5.70
C ILE A 113 -2.74 18.06 4.88
N GLU A 114 -3.31 18.31 3.70
CA GLU A 114 -3.79 17.29 2.79
C GLU A 114 -2.63 16.42 2.27
N ILE A 115 -1.50 17.05 1.95
CA ILE A 115 -0.29 16.34 1.48
C ILE A 115 0.35 15.55 2.64
N ILE A 116 0.36 16.10 3.84
CA ILE A 116 0.81 15.37 5.04
C ILE A 116 -0.09 14.14 5.29
N GLY A 117 -1.41 14.31 5.18
CA GLY A 117 -2.37 13.21 5.28
C GLY A 117 -2.13 12.12 4.23
N ALA A 118 -1.83 12.49 2.99
CA ALA A 118 -1.49 11.54 1.94
C ALA A 118 -0.18 10.76 2.24
N ALA A 119 0.80 11.39 2.89
CA ALA A 119 2.01 10.69 3.33
C ALA A 119 1.75 9.72 4.50
N ILE A 120 0.86 10.07 5.43
CA ILE A 120 0.43 9.16 6.50
C ILE A 120 -0.32 7.96 5.89
N GLN A 121 -1.21 8.19 4.92
CA GLN A 121 -1.88 7.10 4.20
C GLN A 121 -0.88 6.20 3.47
N MET A 122 0.13 6.77 2.82
CA MET A 122 1.22 6.02 2.17
C MET A 122 1.98 5.16 3.18
N TRP A 123 2.21 5.67 4.40
CA TRP A 123 2.87 4.92 5.46
C TRP A 123 2.04 3.73 5.95
N ILE A 124 0.74 3.93 6.18
CA ILE A 124 -0.19 2.87 6.54
C ILE A 124 -0.21 1.79 5.46
N GLU A 125 -0.37 2.18 4.20
CA GLU A 125 -0.39 1.24 3.08
C GLU A 125 0.93 0.48 2.98
N TYR A 126 2.08 1.14 3.12
CA TYR A 126 3.39 0.49 3.10
C TYR A 126 3.50 -0.60 4.17
N ARG A 127 3.11 -0.28 5.41
CA ARG A 127 3.19 -1.22 6.55
C ARG A 127 2.36 -2.48 6.32
N ILE A 128 1.21 -2.35 5.65
CA ILE A 128 0.32 -3.47 5.30
C ILE A 128 0.87 -4.25 4.10
N THR A 129 1.18 -3.55 3.01
CA THR A 129 1.59 -4.15 1.71
C THR A 129 2.92 -4.89 1.76
N LEU A 130 3.82 -4.47 2.67
CA LEU A 130 5.08 -5.15 3.01
C LEU A 130 4.85 -6.62 3.41
N GLY A 131 3.66 -6.96 3.90
CA GLY A 131 3.28 -8.35 4.20
C GLY A 131 4.19 -8.96 5.25
N ARG A 132 4.73 -10.15 4.99
CA ARG A 132 5.60 -10.86 5.92
C ARG A 132 7.03 -10.32 6.00
N GLU A 133 7.44 -9.42 5.10
CA GLU A 133 8.77 -8.82 5.14
C GLU A 133 8.95 -7.99 6.42
N PRO A 134 10.12 -8.03 7.08
CA PRO A 134 10.36 -7.31 8.32
C PRO A 134 10.43 -5.79 8.10
N LEU A 135 9.72 -5.04 8.95
CA LEU A 135 9.78 -3.59 9.01
C LEU A 135 10.80 -3.19 10.07
N ILE A 136 11.91 -2.60 9.64
CA ILE A 136 12.97 -2.17 10.54
C ILE A 136 12.97 -0.64 10.60
N ILE A 137 12.63 -0.09 11.76
CA ILE A 137 12.66 1.35 12.04
C ILE A 137 13.77 1.60 13.06
N ARG A 138 14.99 1.87 12.58
CA ARG A 138 16.13 2.23 13.46
C ARG A 138 16.16 3.71 13.81
N LYS A 139 15.72 4.55 12.87
CA LYS A 139 15.68 6.01 12.96
C LYS A 139 14.41 6.48 12.26
N PRO A 140 13.39 6.94 13.01
CA PRO A 140 12.10 7.32 12.42
C PRO A 140 12.25 8.43 11.37
N GLU A 141 13.23 9.32 11.55
CA GLU A 141 13.54 10.43 10.63
C GLU A 141 13.86 9.93 9.22
N THR A 142 14.42 8.72 9.09
CA THR A 142 14.79 8.16 7.77
C THR A 142 13.54 7.79 6.96
N TRP A 143 12.54 7.21 7.62
CA TRP A 143 11.25 6.88 6.99
C TRP A 143 10.42 8.15 6.79
N ALA A 144 10.37 9.04 7.77
CA ALA A 144 9.64 10.30 7.68
C ALA A 144 10.13 11.16 6.51
N ALA A 145 11.45 11.35 6.36
CA ALA A 145 12.03 12.07 5.23
C ALA A 145 11.72 11.43 3.87
N ALA A 146 11.72 10.09 3.80
CA ALA A 146 11.40 9.37 2.58
C ALA A 146 9.93 9.53 2.20
N LEU A 147 9.01 9.44 3.16
CA LEU A 147 7.58 9.68 2.95
C LEU A 147 7.32 11.11 2.48
N ASP A 148 7.89 12.10 3.17
CA ASP A 148 7.79 13.53 2.82
C ASP A 148 8.25 13.78 1.37
N TYR A 149 9.46 13.31 1.05
CA TYR A 149 9.99 13.45 -0.30
C TYR A 149 9.13 12.75 -1.35
N THR A 150 8.67 11.53 -1.07
CA THR A 150 7.85 10.76 -2.01
C THR A 150 6.52 11.46 -2.26
N VAL A 151 5.82 11.90 -1.21
CA VAL A 151 4.51 12.56 -1.35
C VAL A 151 4.64 13.90 -2.08
N ARG A 152 5.73 14.65 -1.85
CA ARG A 152 6.01 15.89 -2.60
C ARG A 152 6.22 15.60 -4.08
N LYS A 153 6.93 14.52 -4.42
CA LYS A 153 7.11 14.10 -5.82
C LYS A 153 5.79 13.67 -6.47
N VAL A 154 4.95 12.93 -5.76
CA VAL A 154 3.60 12.58 -6.24
C VAL A 154 2.79 13.84 -6.53
N ASN A 155 2.82 14.81 -5.62
CA ASN A 155 2.06 16.07 -5.70
C ASN A 155 2.77 17.18 -6.47
N LEU A 156 3.78 16.85 -7.29
CA LEU A 156 4.53 17.77 -8.14
C LEU A 156 5.15 18.98 -7.40
N HIS A 157 5.46 18.83 -6.12
CA HIS A 157 6.19 19.80 -5.34
C HIS A 157 7.70 19.70 -5.64
N PRO A 158 8.32 20.74 -6.22
CA PRO A 158 9.72 20.68 -6.63
C PRO A 158 10.63 20.76 -5.40
N VAL A 159 11.26 19.63 -5.05
CA VAL A 159 12.26 19.54 -3.98
C VAL A 159 13.46 18.69 -4.40
N LYS A 160 14.65 19.02 -3.89
CA LYS A 160 15.81 18.12 -4.02
C LYS A 160 15.87 17.17 -2.84
N ARG A 161 16.23 15.92 -3.10
CA ARG A 161 16.37 14.89 -2.05
C ARG A 161 17.28 15.34 -0.90
N LYS A 162 18.40 16.00 -1.22
CA LYS A 162 19.35 16.54 -0.23
C LYS A 162 18.76 17.61 0.69
N GLU A 163 17.81 18.41 0.20
CA GLU A 163 17.16 19.46 0.99
C GLU A 163 16.26 18.80 2.05
N ILE A 164 15.47 17.79 1.64
CA ILE A 164 14.66 17.00 2.58
C ILE A 164 15.54 16.20 3.54
N ALA A 165 16.61 15.55 3.08
CA ALA A 165 17.53 14.84 3.97
C ALA A 165 18.09 15.77 5.07
N ALA A 166 18.43 17.02 4.71
CA ALA A 166 18.90 18.01 5.66
C ALA A 166 17.80 18.46 6.64
N LEU A 167 16.56 18.65 6.17
CA LEU A 167 15.40 19.00 7.02
C LEU A 167 15.18 17.98 8.15
N TYR A 168 15.40 16.70 7.87
CA TYR A 168 15.25 15.60 8.82
C TYR A 168 16.57 15.20 9.52
N GLY A 169 17.68 15.87 9.25
CA GLY A 169 18.96 15.61 9.90
C GLY A 169 19.59 14.24 9.58
N ILE A 170 19.32 13.70 8.38
CA ILE A 170 19.80 12.38 7.93
C ILE A 170 20.71 12.50 6.69
N SER A 171 21.36 11.40 6.32
CA SER A 171 22.14 11.35 5.07
C SER A 171 21.25 11.14 3.84
N ASP A 172 21.65 11.71 2.70
CA ASP A 172 20.99 11.51 1.40
C ASP A 172 20.91 10.02 1.02
N GLY A 173 21.92 9.22 1.39
CA GLY A 173 21.95 7.78 1.14
C GLY A 173 20.89 7.01 1.93
N ALA A 174 20.79 7.25 3.24
CA ALA A 174 19.81 6.57 4.09
C ALA A 174 18.37 6.87 3.64
N MET A 175 18.12 8.13 3.29
CA MET A 175 16.84 8.57 2.74
C MET A 175 16.52 7.92 1.40
N ARG A 176 17.49 7.88 0.47
CA ARG A 176 17.33 7.26 -0.85
C ARG A 176 16.94 5.79 -0.72
N ASP A 177 17.56 5.06 0.20
CA ASP A 177 17.29 3.64 0.39
C ASP A 177 15.84 3.42 0.86
N ARG A 178 15.35 4.21 1.83
CA ARG A 178 13.94 4.15 2.27
C ARG A 178 12.96 4.61 1.19
N HIS A 179 13.30 5.62 0.40
CA HIS A 179 12.49 6.05 -0.74
C HIS A 179 12.36 4.94 -1.79
N ASN A 180 13.44 4.24 -2.11
CA ASN A 180 13.41 3.10 -3.04
C ASN A 180 12.54 1.95 -2.50
N ASP A 181 12.59 1.68 -1.19
CA ASP A 181 11.71 0.69 -0.56
C ASP A 181 10.23 1.07 -0.76
N LEU A 182 9.85 2.33 -0.50
CA LEU A 182 8.49 2.83 -0.76
C LEU A 182 8.08 2.62 -2.21
N LEU A 183 8.91 3.04 -3.18
CA LEU A 183 8.61 2.90 -4.60
C LEU A 183 8.45 1.42 -4.99
N SER A 184 9.32 0.53 -4.52
CA SER A 184 9.29 -0.89 -4.89
C SER A 184 8.09 -1.63 -4.30
N VAL A 185 7.71 -1.34 -3.06
CA VAL A 185 6.64 -2.04 -2.35
C VAL A 185 5.27 -1.52 -2.76
N LEU A 186 5.14 -0.21 -2.99
CA LEU A 186 3.87 0.43 -3.30
C LEU A 186 3.66 0.67 -4.79
N ASP A 187 4.70 0.54 -5.63
CA ASP A 187 4.68 0.91 -7.06
C ASP A 187 4.19 2.35 -7.27
N VAL A 188 4.66 3.27 -6.43
CA VAL A 188 4.23 4.68 -6.48
C VAL A 188 4.80 5.33 -7.74
N MET A 189 3.93 6.03 -8.46
CA MET A 189 4.31 6.85 -9.60
C MET A 189 4.03 8.34 -9.37
N PRO A 190 4.61 9.27 -10.14
CA PRO A 190 4.19 10.66 -10.13
C PRO A 190 2.68 10.77 -10.39
N CYS A 191 1.99 11.64 -9.64
CA CYS A 191 0.55 11.81 -9.73
C CYS A 191 -0.28 10.55 -9.44
N ASP A 192 0.26 9.58 -8.69
CA ASP A 192 -0.48 8.41 -8.22
C ASP A 192 -1.79 8.81 -7.52
N TYR A 193 -2.93 8.31 -8.03
CA TYR A 193 -4.26 8.65 -7.53
C TYR A 193 -4.45 8.38 -6.04
N ARG A 194 -3.70 7.45 -5.45
CA ARG A 194 -3.80 7.14 -4.02
C ARG A 194 -3.32 8.29 -3.14
N TYR A 195 -2.34 9.07 -3.59
CA TYR A 195 -1.66 10.08 -2.77
C TYR A 195 -1.61 11.48 -3.40
N PHE A 196 -2.13 11.63 -4.62
CA PHE A 196 -2.29 12.93 -5.25
C PHE A 196 -3.47 13.67 -4.63
N THR A 197 -3.26 14.93 -4.26
CA THR A 197 -4.23 15.76 -3.51
C THR A 197 -4.73 16.94 -4.32
N GLY A 198 -4.17 17.18 -5.50
CA GLY A 198 -4.64 18.22 -6.41
C GLY A 198 -6.03 17.90 -6.96
N LYS A 199 -6.80 18.94 -7.31
CA LYS A 199 -8.16 18.79 -7.82
C LYS A 199 -8.23 18.17 -9.23
N GLU A 200 -7.22 18.44 -10.05
CA GLU A 200 -7.11 17.91 -11.41
C GLU A 200 -5.84 17.07 -11.48
N ASN A 201 -5.98 15.77 -11.66
CA ASN A 201 -4.83 14.89 -11.78
C ASN A 201 -4.26 15.01 -13.20
N PRO A 202 -2.97 15.36 -13.38
CA PRO A 202 -2.36 15.43 -14.71
C PRO A 202 -2.48 14.14 -15.53
N LEU A 203 -2.62 12.99 -14.87
CA LEU A 203 -2.82 11.70 -15.55
C LEU A 203 -4.19 11.59 -16.23
N ASP A 204 -5.23 12.32 -15.77
CA ASP A 204 -6.56 12.30 -16.38
C ASP A 204 -6.47 12.67 -17.87
N LYS A 205 -5.72 13.73 -18.18
CA LYS A 205 -5.49 14.19 -19.56
C LYS A 205 -4.71 13.20 -20.41
N LEU A 206 -3.81 12.42 -19.79
CA LEU A 206 -3.06 11.37 -20.49
C LEU A 206 -3.97 10.18 -20.82
N VAL A 207 -4.88 9.83 -19.91
CA VAL A 207 -5.89 8.79 -20.14
C VAL A 207 -6.83 9.22 -21.27
N GLU A 208 -7.39 10.43 -21.20
CA GLU A 208 -8.24 10.99 -22.26
C GLU A 208 -7.53 11.00 -23.63
N ALA A 209 -6.24 11.38 -23.66
CA ALA A 209 -5.47 11.39 -24.90
C ALA A 209 -5.21 9.97 -25.45
N ALA A 210 -4.98 8.99 -24.58
CA ALA A 210 -4.79 7.60 -24.98
C ALA A 210 -6.09 7.00 -25.54
N GLU A 211 -7.23 7.22 -24.86
CA GLU A 211 -8.55 6.79 -25.33
C GLU A 211 -8.91 7.41 -26.69
N LEU A 212 -8.62 8.71 -26.87
CA LEU A 212 -8.84 9.39 -28.14
C LEU A 212 -7.97 8.79 -29.25
N LEU A 213 -6.71 8.47 -28.96
CA LEU A 213 -5.82 7.84 -29.92
C LEU A 213 -6.33 6.45 -30.34
N GLU A 214 -6.76 5.62 -29.38
CA GLU A 214 -7.35 4.30 -29.66
C GLU A 214 -8.61 4.43 -30.54
N GLN A 215 -9.47 5.42 -30.28
CA GLN A 215 -10.66 5.68 -31.11
C GLN A 215 -10.29 6.10 -32.54
N LEU A 216 -9.29 6.98 -32.70
CA LEU A 216 -8.82 7.41 -34.02
C LEU A 216 -8.19 6.25 -34.81
N GLU A 217 -7.43 5.38 -34.14
CA GLU A 217 -6.84 4.18 -34.75
C GLU A 217 -7.92 3.19 -35.18
N ALA A 218 -8.94 2.96 -34.34
CA ALA A 218 -10.09 2.13 -34.69
C ALA A 218 -10.81 2.68 -35.93
N ASN A 219 -11.12 3.98 -35.95
CA ASN A 219 -11.77 4.65 -37.10
C ASN A 219 -10.92 4.60 -38.38
N PHE A 220 -9.59 4.62 -38.26
CA PHE A 220 -8.69 4.50 -39.42
C PHE A 220 -8.62 3.07 -39.98
N GLN A 221 -8.88 2.06 -39.15
CA GLN A 221 -8.93 0.65 -39.55
C GLN A 221 -10.31 0.20 -40.05
N GLU A 222 -11.35 1.01 -39.85
CA GLU A 222 -12.68 0.76 -40.42
C GLU A 222 -12.66 0.91 -41.96
N PRO A 223 -13.22 -0.05 -42.72
CA PRO A 223 -13.13 -0.12 -44.18
C PRO A 223 -14.01 0.88 -44.94
#